data_AF-K1RXC3-F1
#
_entry.id   AF-K1RXC3-F1
#
_cell.length_a   1.000
_cell.length_b   1.000
_cell.length_c   1.000
_cell.angle_alpha   90.00
_cell.angle_beta   90.00
_cell.angle_gamma   90.00
#
_symmetry.space_group_name_H-M   'P 1'
#
loop_
_entity.id
_entity.type
_entity.pdbx_description
1 polymer ?
#
loop_
_entity_poly.entity_id
_entity_poly.type
_entity_poly.pdbx_seq_one_letter_code
_entity_poly.pdbx_strand_id
1 'polypeptide(L)'
;MIFGTDLAIERREITNSGKNDGVTVKKRRVKSASVTEIEITTDAGAEKLGKPVGTYVTVELPPFSSEFDDADSRMLAVRDEIKKLLPKNTSGVLVVGLGNSDITPDALGPKTAKDIFSTRHI
;
A
#
# COMPACT_ATOMS: atom_id res chain seq x y z
N MET A 1 -0.08 15.16 -21.00
CA MET A 1 -0.89 15.39 -19.79
C MET A 1 -0.20 14.65 -18.67
N ILE A 2 0.45 15.34 -17.73
CA ILE A 2 1.18 14.68 -16.64
C ILE A 2 0.13 14.30 -15.60
N PHE A 3 -0.26 13.03 -15.58
CA PHE A 3 -1.07 12.51 -14.49
C PHE A 3 -0.19 12.50 -13.23
N GLY A 4 -0.49 13.37 -12.28
CA GLY A 4 0.14 13.43 -10.95
C GLY A 4 -0.22 12.25 -10.08
N THR A 5 -0.13 11.04 -10.64
CA THR A 5 -0.37 9.80 -9.92
C THR A 5 0.94 9.19 -9.47
N ASP A 6 0.97 8.84 -8.18
CA ASP A 6 2.07 8.14 -7.55
C ASP A 6 1.74 6.66 -7.28
N LEU A 7 0.54 6.18 -7.65
CA LEU A 7 0.21 4.78 -7.45
C LEU A 7 0.82 3.90 -8.54
N ALA A 8 1.49 2.81 -8.15
CA ALA A 8 2.10 1.87 -9.08
C ALA A 8 1.07 1.22 -10.03
N ILE A 9 -0.16 0.99 -9.55
CA ILE A 9 -1.25 0.44 -10.36
C ILE A 9 -1.66 1.38 -11.50
N GLU A 10 -1.79 2.68 -11.21
CA GLU A 10 -2.16 3.69 -12.21
C GLU A 10 -1.01 3.92 -13.22
N ARG A 11 0.24 3.96 -12.74
CA ARG A 11 1.42 4.03 -13.61
C ARG A 11 1.52 2.86 -14.58
N ARG A 12 1.12 1.67 -14.13
CA ARG A 12 1.09 0.49 -14.98
C ARG A 12 0.02 0.60 -16.06
N GLU A 13 -1.17 1.08 -15.70
CA GLU A 13 -2.26 1.27 -16.66
C GLU A 13 -1.88 2.28 -17.76
N ILE A 14 -1.13 3.32 -17.40
CA ILE A 14 -0.62 4.31 -18.37
C ILE A 14 0.48 3.73 -19.28
N THR A 15 1.43 2.99 -18.71
CA THR A 15 2.63 2.52 -19.44
C THR A 15 2.44 1.17 -20.13
N ASN A 16 1.31 0.49 -19.88
CA ASN A 16 1.00 -0.87 -20.35
C ASN A 16 2.14 -1.87 -20.06
N SER A 17 2.80 -1.71 -18.92
CA SER A 17 3.95 -2.54 -18.51
C SER A 17 3.50 -3.94 -18.07
N GLY A 18 4.27 -4.95 -18.49
CA GLY A 18 3.95 -6.35 -18.27
C GLY A 18 5.15 -7.20 -17.87
N LYS A 19 4.94 -8.53 -17.80
CA LYS A 19 5.91 -9.49 -17.28
C LYS A 19 7.25 -9.46 -18.02
N ASN A 20 7.22 -9.22 -19.33
CA ASN A 20 8.43 -9.15 -20.17
C ASN A 20 9.32 -7.94 -19.84
N ASP A 21 8.77 -6.93 -19.15
CA ASP A 21 9.51 -5.74 -18.71
C ASP A 21 10.08 -5.90 -17.28
N GLY A 22 9.98 -7.09 -16.67
CA GLY A 22 10.33 -7.28 -15.25
C GLY A 22 9.29 -6.74 -14.28
N VAL A 23 8.05 -6.55 -14.73
CA VAL A 23 6.91 -6.12 -13.91
C VAL A 23 5.88 -7.23 -13.81
N THR A 24 5.76 -7.86 -12.65
CA THR A 24 4.77 -8.91 -12.38
C THR A 24 3.58 -8.33 -11.63
N VAL A 25 2.36 -8.74 -11.99
CA VAL A 25 1.15 -8.32 -11.27
C VAL A 25 0.34 -9.53 -10.83
N LYS A 26 -0.06 -9.52 -9.57
CA LYS A 26 -0.96 -10.51 -8.96
C LYS A 26 -2.16 -9.79 -8.38
N LYS A 27 -3.36 -10.16 -8.81
CA LYS A 27 -4.62 -9.69 -8.21
C LYS A 27 -5.22 -10.82 -7.38
N ARG A 28 -5.65 -10.51 -6.16
CA ARG A 28 -6.31 -11.44 -5.25
C ARG A 28 -7.46 -10.72 -4.54
N ARG A 29 -8.49 -11.47 -4.15
CA ARG A 29 -9.56 -10.97 -3.30
C ARG A 29 -9.33 -11.44 -1.88
N VAL A 30 -9.30 -10.51 -0.94
CA VAL A 30 -9.18 -10.80 0.50
C VAL A 30 -10.44 -10.27 1.17
N LYS A 31 -11.37 -11.18 1.49
CA LYS A 31 -12.70 -10.84 2.01
C LYS A 31 -13.44 -9.86 1.06
N SER A 32 -13.76 -8.66 1.55
CA SER A 32 -14.39 -7.59 0.79
C SER A 32 -13.41 -6.69 0.03
N ALA A 33 -12.10 -6.82 0.25
CA ALA A 33 -11.06 -6.02 -0.39
C ALA A 33 -10.48 -6.68 -1.65
N SER A 34 -10.15 -5.85 -2.64
CA SER A 34 -9.32 -6.23 -3.79
C SER A 34 -7.87 -5.85 -3.49
N VAL A 35 -6.95 -6.81 -3.60
CA VAL A 35 -5.52 -6.55 -3.41
C VAL A 35 -4.79 -6.77 -4.73
N THR A 36 -4.12 -5.72 -5.20
CA THR A 36 -3.23 -5.77 -6.35
C THR A 36 -1.79 -5.63 -5.88
N GLU A 37 -0.97 -6.62 -6.18
CA GLU A 37 0.46 -6.63 -5.90
C GLU A 37 1.23 -6.49 -7.20
N ILE A 38 2.10 -5.49 -7.27
CA ILE A 38 2.99 -5.22 -8.38
C ILE A 38 4.42 -5.40 -7.88
N GLU A 39 5.15 -6.29 -8.55
CA GLU A 39 6.54 -6.58 -8.25
C GLU A 39 7.39 -6.15 -9.43
N ILE A 40 8.30 -5.20 -9.18
CA ILE A 40 9.27 -4.71 -10.16
C ILE A 40 10.62 -5.32 -9.79
N THR A 41 11.19 -6.13 -10.69
CA THR A 41 12.41 -6.90 -10.42
C THR A 41 13.63 -6.45 -11.23
N THR A 42 13.46 -5.53 -12.18
CA THR A 42 14.53 -5.06 -13.08
C THR A 42 14.56 -3.53 -13.17
N ASP A 43 15.74 -2.98 -13.47
CA ASP A 43 15.92 -1.54 -13.68
C ASP A 43 15.15 -1.04 -14.91
N ALA A 44 15.07 -1.85 -15.97
CA ALA A 44 14.27 -1.54 -17.15
C ALA A 44 12.77 -1.42 -16.81
N GLY A 45 12.26 -2.31 -15.94
CA GLY A 45 10.89 -2.22 -15.43
C GLY A 45 10.68 -0.99 -14.55
N ALA A 46 11.69 -0.64 -13.75
CA ALA A 46 11.65 0.54 -12.90
C ALA A 46 11.63 1.85 -13.69
N GLU A 47 12.46 1.95 -14.73
CA GLU A 47 12.49 3.09 -15.66
C GLU A 47 11.17 3.21 -16.42
N LYS A 48 10.68 2.10 -16.99
CA LYS A 48 9.44 2.07 -17.76
C LYS A 48 8.23 2.46 -16.92
N LEU A 49 8.14 1.97 -15.68
CA LEU A 49 7.03 2.30 -14.78
C LEU A 49 7.19 3.67 -14.11
N GLY A 50 8.42 4.20 -14.06
CA GLY A 50 8.76 5.39 -13.29
C GLY A 50 8.69 5.17 -11.78
N LYS A 51 8.96 3.94 -11.33
CA LYS A 51 8.89 3.51 -9.93
C LYS A 51 10.09 2.61 -9.60
N PRO A 52 10.82 2.82 -8.49
CA PRO A 52 11.97 1.99 -8.14
C PRO A 52 11.63 0.49 -8.03
N VAL A 53 12.63 -0.36 -8.22
CA VAL A 53 12.56 -1.80 -7.95
C VAL A 53 11.99 -2.05 -6.55
N GLY A 54 11.04 -2.97 -6.45
CA GLY A 54 10.36 -3.26 -5.19
C GLY A 54 8.96 -3.84 -5.36
N THR A 55 8.31 -4.08 -4.22
CA THR A 55 6.96 -4.60 -4.14
C THR A 55 5.99 -3.50 -3.73
N TYR A 56 4.98 -3.29 -4.55
CA TYR A 56 3.92 -2.30 -4.33
C TYR A 56 2.61 -3.06 -4.13
N VAL A 57 1.92 -2.78 -3.02
CA VAL A 57 0.64 -3.42 -2.70
C VAL A 57 -0.42 -2.34 -2.62
N THR A 58 -1.41 -2.43 -3.51
CA THR A 58 -2.61 -1.60 -3.47
C THR A 58 -3.75 -2.41 -2.88
N VAL A 59 -4.36 -1.91 -1.80
CA VAL A 59 -5.55 -2.50 -1.17
C VAL A 59 -6.74 -1.59 -1.44
N GLU A 60 -7.66 -2.05 -2.27
CA GLU A 60 -8.89 -1.35 -2.62
C GLU A 60 -10.03 -1.85 -1.73
N LEU A 61 -10.59 -0.95 -0.94
CA LEU A 61 -11.67 -1.23 0.01
C LEU A 61 -13.03 -0.81 -0.60
N PRO A 62 -14.14 -1.47 -0.22
CA PRO A 62 -15.46 -1.01 -0.63
C PRO A 62 -15.79 0.37 -0.04
N PRO A 63 -16.72 1.12 -0.65
CA PRO A 63 -17.10 2.47 -0.20
C PRO A 63 -17.52 2.51 1.27
N PHE A 64 -17.18 3.59 1.98
CA PHE A 64 -17.56 3.76 3.38
C PHE A 64 -19.08 3.89 3.60
N SER A 65 -19.83 4.23 2.56
CA SER A 65 -21.29 4.34 2.58
C SER A 65 -22.04 3.01 2.43
N SER A 66 -21.37 1.89 2.18
CA SER A 66 -22.05 0.60 2.07
C SER A 66 -22.54 0.14 3.45
N GLU A 67 -23.86 -0.07 3.61
CA GLU A 67 -24.55 -0.38 4.87
C GLU A 67 -24.12 -1.68 5.58
N PHE A 68 -23.30 -2.52 4.94
CA PHE A 68 -22.67 -3.64 5.63
C PHE A 68 -21.45 -3.12 6.40
N ASP A 69 -21.61 -3.04 7.72
CA ASP A 69 -20.60 -2.70 8.72
C ASP A 69 -19.47 -3.75 8.73
N ASP A 70 -18.69 -3.75 7.65
CA ASP A 70 -17.58 -4.66 7.40
C ASP A 70 -16.24 -3.98 7.72
N ALA A 71 -16.27 -3.02 8.66
CA ALA A 71 -15.10 -2.31 9.17
C ALA A 71 -14.00 -3.30 9.59
N ASP A 72 -14.41 -4.41 10.21
CA ASP A 72 -13.53 -5.50 10.59
C ASP A 72 -12.83 -6.14 9.38
N SER A 73 -13.53 -6.47 8.29
CA SER A 73 -12.85 -7.08 7.14
C SER A 73 -11.92 -6.11 6.44
N ARG A 74 -12.25 -4.81 6.40
CA ARG A 74 -11.37 -3.77 5.85
C ARG A 74 -10.08 -3.69 6.65
N MET A 75 -10.19 -3.59 7.98
CA MET A 75 -9.05 -3.58 8.89
C MET A 75 -8.21 -4.86 8.74
N LEU A 76 -8.87 -6.03 8.68
CA LEU A 76 -8.20 -7.32 8.56
C LEU A 76 -7.45 -7.46 7.23
N ALA A 77 -8.00 -6.97 6.12
CA ALA A 77 -7.33 -6.98 4.83
C ALA A 77 -6.03 -6.14 4.86
N VAL A 78 -6.08 -4.92 5.39
CA VAL A 78 -4.90 -4.05 5.50
C VAL A 78 -3.86 -4.66 6.46
N ARG A 79 -4.31 -5.17 7.61
CA ARG A 79 -3.46 -5.85 8.60
C ARG A 79 -2.70 -7.02 7.97
N ASP A 80 -3.38 -7.86 7.22
CA ASP A 80 -2.78 -9.07 6.64
C ASP A 80 -1.74 -8.74 5.57
N GLU A 81 -1.93 -7.65 4.83
CA GLU A 81 -0.92 -7.18 3.87
C GLU A 81 0.28 -6.54 4.57
N ILE A 82 0.08 -5.71 5.61
CA ILE A 82 1.19 -5.17 6.41
C ILE A 82 2.02 -6.31 7.03
N LYS A 83 1.37 -7.35 7.57
CA LYS A 83 2.06 -8.52 8.13
C LYS A 83 2.95 -9.24 7.12
N LYS A 84 2.56 -9.31 5.85
CA LYS A 84 3.38 -9.93 4.79
C LYS A 84 4.61 -9.11 4.41
N LEU A 85 4.53 -7.79 4.57
CA LEU A 85 5.65 -6.88 4.32
C LEU A 85 6.68 -6.88 5.45
N LEU A 86 6.30 -7.34 6.65
CA LEU A 86 7.22 -7.47 7.77
C LEU A 86 8.13 -8.71 7.62
N PRO A 87 9.44 -8.58 7.89
CA PRO A 87 10.34 -9.73 7.98
C PRO A 87 9.88 -10.76 9.03
N LYS A 88 10.09 -12.06 8.77
CA LYS A 88 9.65 -13.15 9.67
C LYS A 88 10.20 -13.05 11.09
N ASN A 89 11.40 -12.51 11.26
CA ASN A 89 12.10 -12.40 12.55
C ASN A 89 12.18 -10.94 13.04
N THR A 90 11.13 -10.16 12.81
CA THR A 90 11.09 -8.75 13.22
C THR A 90 11.12 -8.63 14.75
N SER A 91 12.22 -8.08 15.30
CA SER A 91 12.40 -7.85 16.74
C SER A 91 11.89 -6.48 17.20
N GLY A 92 11.66 -5.56 16.26
CA GLY A 92 11.14 -4.22 16.53
C GLY A 92 10.77 -3.52 15.24
N VAL A 93 9.84 -2.57 15.32
CA VAL A 93 9.38 -1.76 14.20
C VAL A 93 9.50 -0.29 14.55
N LEU A 94 9.92 0.53 13.59
CA LEU A 94 9.78 1.98 13.65
C LEU A 94 8.56 2.34 12.81
N VAL A 95 7.57 3.00 13.40
CA VAL A 95 6.44 3.56 12.66
C VAL A 95 6.62 5.06 12.54
N VAL A 96 6.58 5.58 11.32
CA VAL A 96 6.73 7.01 11.01
C VAL A 96 5.42 7.51 10.43
N GLY A 97 4.74 8.42 11.13
CA GLY A 97 3.55 9.10 10.63
C GLY A 97 3.93 10.32 9.80
N LEU A 98 4.04 10.15 8.48
CA LEU A 98 4.36 11.27 7.57
C LEU A 98 3.14 12.16 7.33
N GLY A 99 3.35 13.47 7.32
CA GLY A 99 2.33 14.47 7.03
C GLY A 99 2.35 15.63 8.04
N ASN A 100 1.45 16.58 7.83
CA ASN A 100 1.29 17.76 8.67
C ASN A 100 -0.04 17.71 9.43
N SER A 101 0.02 17.69 10.76
CA SER A 101 -1.16 17.65 11.65
C SER A 101 -2.08 18.87 11.52
N ASP A 102 -1.54 20.00 11.07
CA ASP A 102 -2.26 21.27 10.94
C ASP A 102 -3.02 21.38 9.61
N ILE A 103 -2.79 20.44 8.69
CA ILE A 103 -3.43 20.39 7.37
C ILE A 103 -4.34 19.15 7.32
N THR A 104 -5.66 19.36 7.37
CA THR A 104 -6.67 18.27 7.44
C THR A 104 -6.44 17.09 6.47
N PRO A 105 -6.22 17.31 5.16
CA PRO A 105 -6.00 16.19 4.23
C PRO A 105 -4.64 15.48 4.42
N ASP A 106 -3.67 16.12 5.09
CA ASP A 106 -2.31 15.60 5.30
C ASP A 106 -2.08 15.08 6.74
N ALA A 107 -3.07 15.26 7.63
CA ALA A 107 -2.99 14.85 9.02
C ALA A 107 -3.15 13.33 9.24
N LEU A 108 -3.39 12.54 8.18
CA LEU A 108 -3.67 11.10 8.28
C LEU A 108 -2.51 10.34 8.93
N GLY A 109 -1.27 10.55 8.48
CA GLY A 109 -0.10 9.86 9.03
C GLY A 109 0.16 10.20 10.50
N PRO A 110 0.24 11.48 10.90
CA PRO A 110 0.41 11.87 12.30
C PRO A 110 -0.70 11.34 13.21
N LYS A 111 -1.97 11.41 12.78
CA LYS A 111 -3.10 10.88 13.56
C LYS A 111 -3.02 9.36 13.72
N THR A 112 -2.71 8.64 12.64
CA THR A 112 -2.57 7.18 12.68
C THR A 112 -1.43 6.75 13.60
N ALA A 113 -0.26 7.40 13.53
CA ALA A 113 0.89 7.05 14.37
C ALA A 113 0.65 7.31 15.86
N LYS A 114 -0.14 8.35 16.19
CA LYS A 114 -0.50 8.69 17.57
C LYS A 114 -1.29 7.58 18.28
N ASP A 115 -2.08 6.82 17.55
CA ASP A 115 -2.92 5.74 18.10
C ASP A 115 -2.19 4.38 18.20
N ILE A 116 -0.90 4.33 17.83
CA ILE A 116 -0.10 3.10 17.90
C ILE A 116 0.45 2.90 19.31
N PHE A 117 0.15 1.74 19.89
CA PHE A 117 0.69 1.33 21.17
C PHE A 117 2.18 0.95 21.05
N SER A 118 3.07 1.84 21.51
CA SER A 118 4.52 1.61 21.52
C SER A 118 4.95 0.76 22.72
N THR A 119 5.72 -0.29 22.48
CA THR A 119 6.21 -1.20 23.52
C THR A 119 7.72 -1.16 23.73
N ARG A 120 8.48 -0.42 22.91
CA ARG A 120 9.96 -0.40 22.96
C ARG A 120 10.55 0.22 24.23
N HIS A 121 9.78 1.06 24.91
CA HIS A 121 10.20 1.82 26.09
C HIS A 121 9.75 1.17 27.42
N ILE A 122 9.05 0.03 27.34
CA ILE A 122 8.65 -0.80 28.47
C ILE A 122 9.83 -1.71 28.82
#